data_AF-A0A973DHI5-F1
#
_entry.id   AF-A0A973DHI5-F1
#
_cell.length_a   1.000
_cell.length_b   1.000
_cell.length_c   1.000
_cell.angle_alpha   90.00
_cell.angle_beta   90.00
_cell.angle_gamma   90.00
#
_symmetry.space_group_name_H-M   'P 1'
#
loop_
_entity.id
_entity.type
_entity.pdbx_description
1 polymer ?
#
loop_
_entity_poly.entity_id
_entity_poly.type
_entity_poly.pdbx_seq_one_letter_code
_entity_poly.pdbx_strand_id
1 'polypeptide(L)'
;AKLTSKSGLVNVNESLSVYRGFKPSGLSNANAGDLKTDMPGKIVKLMTTKGAMVSEGDTLIILEAMKMENEIKAGMSGVVKAVHVTEGQVLESGYLMIEIEE
;
A
#
# COMPACT_ATOMS: atom_id res chain seq x y z
N ALA A 1 35.83 15.37 -27.32
CA ALA A 1 35.33 16.73 -27.04
C ALA A 1 33.81 16.73 -27.11
N LYS A 2 33.16 17.31 -26.10
CA LYS A 2 31.74 17.74 -25.99
C LYS A 2 30.60 16.73 -26.28
N LEU A 3 29.84 16.42 -25.21
CA LEU A 3 28.40 16.13 -25.22
C LEU A 3 27.84 16.44 -23.81
N THR A 4 27.54 17.70 -23.48
CA THR A 4 26.18 18.28 -23.31
C THR A 4 25.20 17.46 -22.46
N SER A 5 25.14 17.84 -21.18
CA SER A 5 24.05 17.79 -20.18
C SER A 5 22.78 16.97 -20.48
N LYS A 6 22.53 15.96 -19.63
CA LYS A 6 21.26 15.87 -18.88
C LYS A 6 21.47 15.03 -17.61
N SER A 7 21.05 15.62 -16.50
CA SER A 7 21.26 15.22 -15.11
C SER A 7 20.90 13.76 -14.82
N GLY A 8 21.90 12.93 -14.55
CA GLY A 8 21.77 11.53 -14.14
C GLY A 8 22.07 11.34 -12.66
N LEU A 9 21.36 12.06 -11.79
CA LEU A 9 21.32 11.69 -10.37
C LEU A 9 20.20 10.67 -10.20
N VAL A 10 20.54 9.39 -10.40
CA VAL A 10 19.67 8.30 -9.96
C VAL A 10 19.75 8.28 -8.44
N ASN A 11 18.65 8.63 -7.78
CA ASN A 11 18.58 8.63 -6.34
C ASN A 11 18.66 7.18 -5.87
N VAL A 12 19.66 6.84 -5.05
CA VAL A 12 19.96 5.45 -4.68
C VAL A 12 18.78 4.79 -3.95
N ASN A 13 17.87 5.58 -3.38
CA ASN A 13 16.61 5.12 -2.80
C ASN A 13 15.66 4.41 -3.80
N GLU A 14 15.81 4.67 -5.10
CA GLU A 14 14.94 4.11 -6.14
C GLU A 14 15.40 2.73 -6.63
N SER A 15 16.68 2.42 -6.43
CA SER A 15 17.32 1.19 -6.92
C SER A 15 17.06 -0.07 -6.08
N LEU A 16 16.59 0.07 -4.84
CA LEU A 16 16.18 -1.07 -4.01
C LEU A 16 14.79 -1.62 -4.39
N SER A 17 14.01 -0.85 -5.17
CA SER A 17 12.67 -1.22 -5.62
C SER A 17 12.65 -2.32 -6.69
N VAL A 18 13.81 -2.62 -7.30
CA VAL A 18 13.93 -3.50 -8.46
C VAL A 18 14.25 -4.97 -8.08
N TYR A 19 14.75 -5.24 -6.86
CA TYR A 19 15.35 -6.55 -6.53
C TYR A 19 14.69 -7.38 -5.41
N ARG A 20 13.53 -6.99 -4.88
CA ARG A 20 12.69 -7.89 -4.06
C ARG A 20 11.39 -8.18 -4.80
N GLY A 21 11.42 -9.27 -5.57
CA GLY A 21 10.32 -9.80 -6.38
C GLY A 21 9.14 -10.32 -5.57
N PHE A 22 8.48 -9.43 -4.83
CA PHE A 22 7.13 -9.61 -4.33
C PHE A 22 6.50 -8.22 -4.28
N LYS A 23 5.76 -7.85 -5.33
CA LYS A 23 4.93 -6.64 -5.33
C LYS A 23 3.53 -7.05 -4.83
N PRO A 24 3.22 -6.95 -3.52
CA PRO A 24 1.84 -6.86 -3.13
C PRO A 24 1.29 -5.57 -3.76
N SER A 25 0.19 -5.68 -4.47
CA SER A 25 -0.54 -4.57 -5.06
C SER A 25 -0.82 -3.53 -3.96
N GLY A 26 -0.18 -2.36 -4.01
CA GLY A 26 -0.49 -1.24 -3.12
C GLY A 26 0.63 -0.28 -2.71
N LEU A 27 1.87 -0.45 -3.18
CA LEU A 27 2.98 0.42 -2.75
C LEU A 27 3.38 1.46 -3.81
N SER A 28 2.91 2.69 -3.60
CA SER A 28 3.50 3.90 -4.19
C SER A 28 3.96 4.85 -3.07
N ASN A 29 5.29 4.95 -2.91
CA ASN A 29 6.08 5.91 -2.11
C ASN A 29 5.31 7.04 -1.39
N ALA A 30 4.61 6.68 -0.33
CA ALA A 30 4.37 7.53 0.83
C ALA A 30 4.68 6.64 2.03
N ASN A 31 5.26 7.19 3.10
CA ASN A 31 5.75 6.58 4.35
C ASN A 31 5.66 5.05 4.48
N ALA A 32 6.69 4.37 4.98
CA ALA A 32 6.79 2.88 5.00
C ALA A 32 5.56 2.07 5.50
N GLY A 33 4.60 2.68 6.21
CA GLY A 33 3.33 2.06 6.62
C GLY A 33 2.07 2.53 5.87
N ASP A 34 2.16 3.32 4.81
CA ASP A 34 1.02 3.76 4.01
C ASP A 34 0.58 2.64 3.07
N LEU A 35 -0.68 2.25 3.19
CA LEU A 35 -1.26 1.13 2.49
C LEU A 35 -2.29 1.64 1.48
N LYS A 36 -1.92 1.62 0.20
CA LYS A 36 -2.76 2.09 -0.91
C LYS A 36 -3.33 0.90 -1.67
N THR A 37 -4.43 1.09 -2.38
CA THR A 37 -4.94 0.06 -3.29
C THR A 37 -4.41 0.30 -4.69
N ASP A 38 -3.89 -0.73 -5.36
CA ASP A 38 -3.52 -0.63 -6.78
C ASP A 38 -4.69 -0.97 -7.72
N MET A 39 -5.76 -1.55 -7.18
CA MET A 39 -6.92 -2.02 -7.95
C MET A 39 -8.20 -1.30 -7.52
N PRO A 40 -9.01 -0.81 -8.47
CA PRO A 40 -10.34 -0.32 -8.13
C PRO A 40 -11.21 -1.47 -7.64
N GLY A 41 -12.01 -1.22 -6.60
CA GLY A 41 -12.81 -2.25 -5.98
C GLY A 41 -13.69 -1.72 -4.87
N LYS A 42 -14.48 -2.59 -4.26
CA LYS A 42 -15.35 -2.26 -3.14
C LYS A 42 -14.84 -2.92 -1.87
N ILE A 43 -14.79 -2.18 -0.78
CA ILE A 43 -14.47 -2.77 0.52
C ILE A 43 -15.65 -3.61 0.98
N VAL A 44 -15.41 -4.91 1.12
CA VAL A 44 -16.39 -5.85 1.66
C VAL A 44 -16.32 -5.86 3.17
N LYS A 45 -15.10 -5.84 3.72
CA LYS A 45 -14.87 -5.98 5.15
C LYS A 45 -13.59 -5.30 5.62
N LEU A 46 -13.66 -4.64 6.78
CA LEU A 46 -12.51 -4.13 7.51
C LEU A 46 -12.17 -5.08 8.65
N MET A 47 -10.96 -5.63 8.62
CA MET A 47 -10.46 -6.54 9.66
C MET A 47 -9.65 -5.81 10.74
N THR A 48 -9.44 -4.50 10.57
CA THR A 48 -8.66 -3.68 11.48
C THR A 48 -9.35 -2.36 11.78
N THR A 49 -8.90 -1.71 12.85
CA THR A 49 -9.42 -0.43 13.32
C THR A 49 -8.26 0.46 13.77
N LYS A 50 -8.49 1.77 13.87
CA LYS A 50 -7.51 2.71 14.42
C LYS A 50 -7.09 2.28 15.83
N GLY A 51 -5.78 2.21 16.07
CA GLY A 51 -5.16 1.78 17.33
C GLY A 51 -4.95 0.28 17.46
N ALA A 52 -5.34 -0.53 16.47
CA ALA A 52 -5.10 -1.97 16.49
C ALA A 52 -3.62 -2.27 16.20
N MET A 53 -3.07 -3.25 16.93
CA MET A 53 -1.76 -3.82 16.64
C MET A 53 -1.90 -4.85 15.50
N VAL A 54 -1.03 -4.78 14.51
CA VAL A 54 -1.01 -5.63 13.33
C VAL A 54 0.40 -6.16 13.09
N SER A 55 0.52 -7.33 12.50
CA SER A 55 1.79 -7.96 12.12
C SER A 55 1.94 -7.98 10.60
N GLU A 56 3.19 -7.99 10.10
CA GLU A 56 3.46 -8.22 8.68
C GLU A 56 2.74 -9.48 8.19
N GLY A 57 1.97 -9.33 7.10
CA GLY A 57 1.18 -10.40 6.50
C GLY A 57 -0.25 -10.53 7.03
N ASP A 58 -0.64 -9.82 8.09
CA ASP A 58 -2.01 -9.83 8.59
C ASP A 58 -2.99 -9.22 7.58
N THR A 59 -4.13 -9.88 7.36
CA THR A 59 -5.19 -9.35 6.50
C THR A 59 -5.89 -8.17 7.19
N LEU A 60 -5.85 -7.00 6.57
CA LEU A 60 -6.43 -5.76 7.09
C LEU A 60 -7.78 -5.43 6.45
N ILE A 61 -7.92 -5.69 5.16
CA ILE A 61 -9.10 -5.35 4.37
C ILE A 61 -9.41 -6.49 3.40
N ILE A 62 -10.69 -6.77 3.18
CA ILE A 62 -11.17 -7.56 2.05
C ILE A 62 -11.76 -6.62 1.00
N LEU A 63 -11.14 -6.59 -0.17
CA LEU A 63 -11.55 -5.80 -1.32
C LEU A 63 -12.15 -6.70 -2.39
N GLU A 64 -13.40 -6.47 -2.79
CA GLU A 64 -13.99 -7.11 -3.95
C GLU A 64 -13.64 -6.31 -5.21
N ALA A 65 -12.90 -6.93 -6.12
CA ALA A 65 -12.62 -6.40 -7.44
C ALA A 65 -12.99 -7.45 -8.50
N MET A 66 -13.77 -7.06 -9.51
CA MET A 66 -14.16 -7.94 -10.63
C MET A 66 -14.75 -9.30 -10.20
N LYS A 67 -15.63 -9.31 -9.17
CA LYS A 67 -16.26 -10.51 -8.57
C LYS A 67 -15.29 -11.45 -7.83
N MET A 68 -14.09 -10.98 -7.53
CA MET A 68 -13.09 -11.70 -6.75
C MET A 68 -12.78 -10.92 -5.49
N GLU A 69 -12.77 -11.61 -4.36
CA GLU A 69 -12.32 -11.05 -3.09
C GLU A 69 -10.79 -11.12 -3.01
N ASN A 70 -10.16 -9.98 -2.77
CA ASN A 70 -8.73 -9.83 -2.60
C ASN A 70 -8.44 -9.39 -1.17
N GLU A 71 -7.53 -10.11 -0.52
CA GLU A 71 -7.05 -9.76 0.81
C GLU A 71 -5.92 -8.74 0.70
N ILE A 72 -6.12 -7.59 1.35
CA ILE A 72 -5.10 -6.57 1.51
C ILE A 72 -4.37 -6.83 2.83
N LYS A 73 -3.08 -7.16 2.73
CA LYS A 73 -2.25 -7.56 3.87
C LYS A 73 -1.36 -6.42 4.34
N ALA A 74 -1.04 -6.41 5.64
CA ALA A 74 -0.08 -5.50 6.23
C ALA A 74 1.32 -5.73 5.66
N GLY A 75 1.96 -4.67 5.17
CA GLY A 75 3.35 -4.73 4.68
C GLY A 75 4.40 -4.66 5.78
N MET A 76 3.99 -4.34 7.01
CA MET A 76 4.85 -4.28 8.19
C MET A 76 4.04 -4.53 9.46
N SER A 77 4.73 -4.91 10.53
CA SER A 77 4.16 -4.94 11.88
C SER A 77 4.14 -3.53 12.47
N GLY A 78 3.12 -3.22 13.27
CA GLY A 78 2.98 -1.91 13.91
C GLY A 78 1.58 -1.67 14.47
N VAL A 79 1.25 -0.40 14.70
CA VAL A 79 -0.06 0.06 15.15
C VAL A 79 -0.75 0.82 14.02
N VAL A 80 -2.04 0.55 13.81
CA VAL A 80 -2.84 1.27 12.83
C VAL A 80 -3.09 2.69 13.31
N LYS A 81 -2.43 3.66 12.68
CA LYS A 81 -2.54 5.08 13.00
C LYS A 81 -3.86 5.68 12.52
N ALA A 82 -4.27 5.30 11.32
CA ALA A 82 -5.49 5.81 10.69
C ALA A 82 -6.06 4.79 9.69
N VAL A 83 -7.40 4.80 9.59
CA VAL A 83 -8.15 4.07 8.58
C VAL A 83 -8.99 5.11 7.83
N HIS A 84 -8.73 5.29 6.54
CA HIS A 84 -9.34 6.31 5.68
C HIS A 84 -10.51 5.78 4.85
N VAL A 85 -10.99 4.59 5.23
CA VAL A 85 -11.97 3.85 4.46
C VAL A 85 -13.04 3.25 5.35
N THR A 86 -14.20 2.98 4.75
CA THR A 86 -15.33 2.34 5.42
C THR A 86 -15.82 1.12 4.65
N GLU A 87 -16.44 0.17 5.35
CA GLU A 87 -17.09 -0.96 4.70
C GLU A 87 -18.16 -0.49 3.70
N GLY A 88 -18.22 -1.14 2.55
CA GLY A 88 -19.12 -0.78 1.46
C GLY A 88 -18.62 0.34 0.55
N GLN A 89 -17.53 1.04 0.90
CA GLN A 89 -16.94 2.10 0.08
C GLN A 89 -16.32 1.54 -1.19
N VAL A 90 -16.52 2.24 -2.32
CA VAL A 90 -15.85 1.97 -3.59
C VAL A 90 -14.59 2.82 -3.66
N LEU A 91 -13.47 2.18 -3.99
CA LEU A 91 -12.15 2.80 -4.11
C LEU A 91 -11.67 2.76 -5.55
N GLU A 92 -10.89 3.78 -5.90
CA GLU A 92 -10.11 3.83 -7.13
C GLU A 92 -8.66 3.41 -6.87
N SER A 93 -7.93 3.10 -7.94
CA SER A 93 -6.49 2.84 -7.85
C SER A 93 -5.75 4.05 -7.28
N GLY A 94 -4.77 3.80 -6.41
CA GLY A 94 -3.99 4.80 -5.70
C GLY A 94 -4.63 5.34 -4.42
N TYR A 95 -5.84 4.91 -4.04
CA TYR A 95 -6.49 5.40 -2.82
C TYR A 95 -5.76 4.92 -1.56
N LEU A 96 -5.44 5.84 -0.65
CA LEU A 96 -4.84 5.55 0.65
C LEU A 96 -5.87 4.98 1.60
N MET A 97 -5.68 3.73 2.03
CA MET A 97 -6.65 3.02 2.87
C MET A 97 -6.28 3.08 4.35
N ILE A 98 -5.03 2.72 4.68
CA ILE A 98 -4.57 2.55 6.05
C ILE A 98 -3.17 3.17 6.18
N GLU A 99 -2.91 3.76 7.35
CA GLU A 99 -1.57 4.13 7.78
C GLU A 99 -1.16 3.29 8.99
N ILE A 100 0.02 2.69 8.93
CA ILE A 100 0.64 1.93 10.02
C ILE A 100 1.86 2.70 10.51
N GLU A 101 2.03 2.79 11.83
CA GLU A 101 3.23 3.32 12.47
C GLU A 101 3.91 2.23 13.31
N GLU A 102 5.23 2.29 13.44
CA GLU A 102 6.02 1.36 14.28
C GLU A 102 5.80 1.65 15.77
#